data_AF-A0AAV2H079-F1
#
_entry.id   AF-A0AAV2H079-F1
#
_cell.length_a   1.000
_cell.length_b   1.000
_cell.length_c   1.000
_cell.angle_alpha   90.00
_cell.angle_beta   90.00
_cell.angle_gamma   90.00
#
_symmetry.space_group_name_H-M   'P 1'
#
loop_
_entity.id
_entity.type
_entity.pdbx_description
1 polymer ?
#
loop_
_entity_poly.entity_id
_entity_poly.type
_entity_poly.pdbx_seq_one_letter_code
_entity_poly.pdbx_strand_id
1 'polypeptide(L)'
;MHPLVKALKHPETTILRLLHEHLTITRISNLPAYLMLELGHLTSTLVPARTCSLLCLVDSDWPVAGAEYLLKHGVSPNSMDTDDELAPLLVALWTNNVPLFQLLLRHGSSPNVYHKNVTGNVAMLLAFQKDLERDLTAMIVRNSRQPNFQIFYIWQLFLAGAESHSLFDLSDPINGENSGSPAITNLFGLMFHMFHRKENLVPVLALLMCISDHASLPRHILAQFEPSQRKVLQNISIKTNLLSHRCRRVVVHKLGKENRYCRSAMEHLKIPHVLHDYLMFSELEPPLQEMILKFITVSSDDQVH
;
A
#
# COMPACT_ATOMS: atom_id res chain seq x y z
N MET A 1 -2.16 29.77 -6.13
CA MET A 1 -1.89 28.56 -6.92
C MET A 1 -0.77 28.85 -7.90
N HIS A 2 0.37 28.16 -7.76
CA HIS A 2 1.56 28.33 -8.59
C HIS A 2 1.22 28.07 -10.09
N PRO A 3 1.76 28.83 -11.05
CA PRO A 3 1.44 28.69 -12.48
C PRO A 3 1.74 27.27 -13.02
N LEU A 4 2.82 26.64 -12.54
CA LEU A 4 3.13 25.24 -12.88
C LEU A 4 2.02 24.27 -12.44
N VAL A 5 1.41 24.48 -11.27
CA VAL A 5 0.33 23.62 -10.76
C VAL A 5 -0.94 23.77 -11.60
N LYS A 6 -1.23 24.98 -12.10
CA LYS A 6 -2.33 25.16 -13.04
C LYS A 6 -2.06 24.47 -14.37
N ALA A 7 -0.81 24.46 -14.82
CA ALA A 7 -0.43 23.80 -16.07
C ALA A 7 -0.53 22.27 -15.98
N LEU A 8 -0.37 21.66 -14.80
CA LEU A 8 -0.57 20.22 -14.59
C LEU A 8 -2.01 19.74 -14.85
N LYS A 9 -3.00 20.66 -14.84
CA LYS A 9 -4.39 20.34 -15.19
C LYS A 9 -4.58 19.96 -16.65
N HIS A 10 -3.69 20.45 -17.52
CA HIS A 10 -3.85 20.29 -18.95
C HIS A 10 -3.21 18.99 -19.44
N PRO A 11 -3.88 18.26 -20.36
CA PRO A 11 -3.33 17.02 -20.92
C PRO A 11 -2.08 17.27 -21.75
N GLU A 12 -1.98 18.43 -22.39
CA GLU A 12 -0.81 18.81 -23.16
C GLU A 12 0.29 19.43 -22.29
N THR A 13 1.49 18.90 -22.44
CA THR A 13 2.68 19.41 -21.75
C THR A 13 3.24 20.70 -22.36
N THR A 14 2.63 21.24 -23.42
CA THR A 14 3.06 22.45 -24.12
C THR A 14 3.14 23.66 -23.18
N ILE A 15 2.14 23.85 -22.32
CA ILE A 15 2.11 24.93 -21.34
C ILE A 15 3.21 24.72 -20.28
N LEU A 16 3.43 23.48 -19.84
CA LEU A 16 4.50 23.14 -18.90
C LEU A 16 5.89 23.40 -19.50
N ARG A 17 6.09 23.12 -20.78
CA ARG A 17 7.34 23.40 -21.51
C ARG A 17 7.62 24.90 -21.57
N LEU A 18 6.64 25.69 -22.01
CA LEU A 18 6.76 27.16 -22.08
C LEU A 18 7.02 27.78 -20.71
N LEU A 19 6.37 27.28 -19.66
CA LEU A 19 6.62 27.75 -18.31
C LEU A 19 7.97 27.29 -17.77
N HIS A 20 8.44 26.10 -18.14
CA HIS A 20 9.74 25.58 -17.71
C HIS A 20 10.92 26.41 -18.25
N GLU A 21 10.80 26.99 -19.45
CA GLU A 21 11.82 27.87 -20.03
C GLU A 21 12.04 29.15 -19.20
N HIS A 22 11.04 29.58 -18.43
CA HIS A 22 11.06 30.84 -17.70
C HIS A 22 10.99 30.69 -16.17
N LEU A 23 10.54 29.55 -15.66
CA LEU A 23 10.42 29.26 -14.24
C LEU A 23 11.26 28.04 -13.87
N THR A 24 12.11 28.22 -12.86
CA THR A 24 12.75 27.07 -12.20
C THR A 24 11.66 26.17 -11.64
N ILE A 25 11.75 24.87 -11.94
CA ILE A 25 10.90 23.86 -11.30
C ILE A 25 11.22 23.91 -9.80
N THR A 26 10.36 24.57 -9.04
CA THR A 26 10.46 24.62 -7.59
C THR A 26 10.25 23.21 -7.08
N ARG A 27 11.32 22.61 -6.55
CA ARG A 27 11.27 21.23 -6.05
C ARG A 27 10.30 21.07 -4.88
N ILE A 28 10.09 22.15 -4.12
CA ILE A 28 9.35 22.16 -2.87
C ILE A 28 8.44 23.40 -2.85
N SER A 29 7.21 23.21 -2.39
CA SER A 29 6.19 24.24 -2.20
C SER A 29 5.55 24.11 -0.81
N ASN A 30 4.98 25.19 -0.28
CA ASN A 30 4.22 25.11 0.96
C ASN A 30 2.95 24.28 0.74
N LEU A 31 2.64 23.41 1.70
CA LEU A 31 1.46 22.57 1.64
C LEU A 31 0.20 23.47 1.60
N PRO A 32 -0.63 23.38 0.55
CA PRO A 32 -1.76 24.28 0.41
C PRO A 32 -2.90 23.91 1.36
N ALA A 33 -3.67 24.92 1.79
CA ALA A 33 -4.72 24.76 2.80
C ALA A 33 -5.81 23.74 2.42
N TYR A 34 -6.14 23.60 1.13
CA TYR A 34 -7.12 22.61 0.67
C TYR A 34 -6.61 21.18 0.90
N LEU A 35 -5.35 20.93 0.56
CA LEU A 35 -4.71 19.63 0.74
C LEU A 35 -4.49 19.36 2.23
N MET A 36 -4.16 20.38 3.03
CA MET A 36 -4.13 20.25 4.49
C MET A 36 -5.48 19.84 5.08
N LEU A 37 -6.59 20.33 4.52
CA LEU A 37 -7.95 20.03 4.99
C LEU A 37 -8.40 18.63 4.55
N GLU A 38 -8.13 18.24 3.30
CA GLU A 38 -8.33 16.87 2.81
C GLU A 38 -7.46 15.84 3.54
N LEU A 39 -6.24 16.23 3.92
CA LEU A 39 -5.33 15.44 4.73
C LEU A 39 -5.58 15.60 6.24
N GLY A 40 -6.59 16.37 6.68
CA GLY A 40 -6.71 16.94 8.02
C GLY A 40 -6.54 15.99 9.21
N HIS A 41 -7.03 14.75 9.10
CA HIS A 41 -6.85 13.75 10.15
C HIS A 41 -5.43 13.15 10.18
N LEU A 42 -4.68 13.19 9.08
CA LEU A 42 -3.31 12.68 8.97
C LEU A 42 -2.24 13.78 9.13
N THR A 43 -2.47 15.00 8.66
CA THR A 43 -1.49 16.10 8.82
C THR A 43 -1.28 16.47 10.29
N SER A 44 -2.29 16.26 11.12
CA SER A 44 -2.20 16.44 12.56
C SER A 44 -1.55 15.25 13.30
N THR A 45 -1.44 14.07 12.68
CA THR A 45 -1.16 12.82 13.39
C THR A 45 -0.09 11.91 12.77
N LEU A 46 -0.14 11.70 11.44
CA LEU A 46 0.72 10.81 10.68
C LEU A 46 1.86 11.50 9.95
N VAL A 47 1.70 12.74 9.46
CA VAL A 47 2.78 13.49 8.80
C VAL A 47 2.50 15.00 8.92
N PRO A 48 3.06 15.74 9.88
CA PRO A 48 2.95 17.20 9.95
C PRO A 48 3.87 17.84 8.90
N ALA A 49 3.74 17.44 7.64
CA ALA A 49 4.50 18.03 6.56
C ALA A 49 4.01 19.46 6.32
N ARG A 50 4.93 20.42 6.37
CA ARG A 50 4.68 21.83 6.04
C ARG A 50 4.94 22.11 4.56
N THR A 51 5.66 21.20 3.92
CA THR A 51 6.12 21.34 2.55
C THR A 51 5.78 20.10 1.73
N CYS A 52 5.66 20.29 0.42
CA CYS A 52 5.39 19.21 -0.51
C CYS A 52 6.00 19.49 -1.88
N SER A 53 6.42 18.42 -2.56
CA SER A 53 6.76 18.45 -3.98
C SER A 53 5.56 18.87 -4.84
N LEU A 54 5.82 19.39 -6.04
CA LEU A 54 4.78 19.70 -7.03
C LEU A 54 3.96 18.45 -7.42
N LEU A 55 4.56 17.26 -7.30
CA LEU A 55 3.88 15.99 -7.55
C LEU A 55 2.72 15.73 -6.57
N CYS A 56 2.79 16.28 -5.35
CA CYS A 56 1.73 16.18 -4.35
C CYS A 56 0.50 17.02 -4.67
N LEU A 57 0.61 17.94 -5.63
CA LEU A 57 -0.46 18.87 -6.02
C LEU A 57 -1.27 18.36 -7.22
N VAL A 58 -0.95 17.16 -7.71
CA VAL A 58 -1.66 16.51 -8.80
C VAL A 58 -2.93 15.87 -8.24
N ASP A 59 -4.06 16.39 -8.70
CA ASP A 59 -5.38 15.89 -8.34
C ASP A 59 -5.67 14.51 -8.95
N SER A 60 -6.62 13.75 -8.39
CA SER A 60 -7.03 12.45 -8.91
C SER A 60 -7.60 12.51 -10.32
N ASP A 61 -8.22 13.62 -10.67
CA ASP A 61 -8.89 13.81 -11.97
C ASP A 61 -7.97 14.34 -13.06
N TRP A 62 -6.72 14.67 -12.73
CA TRP A 62 -5.79 15.30 -13.67
C TRP A 62 -5.01 14.25 -14.49
N PRO A 63 -4.63 14.60 -15.73
CA PRO A 63 -3.82 13.72 -16.56
C PRO A 63 -2.41 13.54 -15.98
N VAL A 64 -1.92 12.30 -15.98
CA VAL A 64 -0.58 11.96 -15.49
C VAL A 64 0.56 12.52 -16.35
N ALA A 65 0.28 12.98 -17.57
CA ALA A 65 1.29 13.52 -18.50
C ALA A 65 2.08 14.68 -17.89
N GLY A 66 1.41 15.54 -17.10
CA GLY A 66 2.08 16.63 -16.39
C GLY A 66 3.03 16.13 -15.29
N ALA A 67 2.59 15.15 -14.50
CA ALA A 67 3.41 14.52 -13.48
C ALA A 67 4.61 13.77 -14.08
N GLU A 68 4.40 13.06 -15.19
CA GLU A 68 5.47 12.35 -15.92
C GLU A 68 6.49 13.33 -16.48
N TYR A 69 6.04 14.47 -17.01
CA TYR A 69 6.93 15.54 -17.43
C TYR A 69 7.79 16.04 -16.26
N LEU A 70 7.20 16.33 -15.11
CA LEU A 70 7.94 16.77 -13.92
C LEU A 70 9.01 15.74 -13.50
N LEU A 71 8.66 14.45 -13.48
CA LEU A 71 9.58 13.36 -13.14
C LEU A 71 10.75 13.26 -14.13
N LYS A 72 10.48 13.37 -15.44
CA LYS A 72 11.52 13.37 -16.49
C LYS A 72 12.45 14.59 -16.42
N HIS A 73 11.95 15.71 -15.89
CA HIS A 73 12.69 16.96 -15.75
C HIS A 73 13.31 17.18 -14.35
N GLY A 74 13.52 16.09 -13.59
CA GLY A 74 14.35 16.11 -12.38
C GLY A 74 13.62 16.45 -11.08
N VAL A 75 12.28 16.41 -11.07
CA VAL A 75 11.53 16.39 -9.81
C VAL A 75 11.65 14.99 -9.20
N SER A 76 12.14 14.93 -7.97
CA SER A 76 12.24 13.67 -7.23
C SER A 76 10.84 13.09 -6.95
N PRO A 77 10.60 11.79 -7.19
CA PRO A 77 9.38 11.10 -6.75
C PRO A 77 9.35 10.83 -5.24
N ASN A 78 10.45 11.11 -4.54
CA ASN A 78 10.63 10.91 -3.10
C ASN A 78 10.65 12.26 -2.39
N SER A 79 10.11 12.29 -1.16
CA SER A 79 10.40 13.38 -0.23
C SER A 79 11.89 13.44 0.04
N MET A 80 12.44 14.64 0.14
CA MET A 80 13.78 14.85 0.68
C MET A 80 13.75 14.48 2.17
N ASP A 81 14.88 14.03 2.72
CA ASP A 81 15.07 13.44 4.07
C ASP A 81 14.63 14.32 5.27
N THR A 82 13.91 15.42 5.06
CA THR A 82 13.29 16.20 6.12
C THR A 82 11.93 15.62 6.49
N ASP A 83 11.72 15.34 7.78
CA ASP A 83 10.43 14.93 8.37
C ASP A 83 9.23 15.84 8.01
N ASP A 84 9.50 17.04 7.49
CA ASP A 84 8.52 18.09 7.16
C ASP A 84 8.07 18.09 5.68
N GLU A 85 8.54 17.15 4.84
CA GLU A 85 8.11 17.01 3.44
C GLU A 85 7.17 15.81 3.23
N LEU A 86 6.02 16.06 2.60
CA LEU A 86 5.05 15.02 2.28
C LEU A 86 5.51 14.21 1.06
N ALA A 87 5.69 12.90 1.24
CA ALA A 87 6.04 11.99 0.14
C ALA A 87 4.90 11.91 -0.91
N PRO A 88 5.18 12.13 -2.21
CA PRO A 88 4.17 12.06 -3.28
C PRO A 88 3.41 10.73 -3.33
N LEU A 89 4.08 9.62 -2.98
CA LEU A 89 3.47 8.29 -2.95
C LEU A 89 2.34 8.18 -1.93
N LEU A 90 2.48 8.82 -0.76
CA LEU A 90 1.44 8.83 0.27
C LEU A 90 0.22 9.62 -0.18
N VAL A 91 0.42 10.73 -0.90
CA VAL A 91 -0.69 11.52 -1.47
C VAL A 91 -1.46 10.69 -2.49
N ALA A 92 -0.76 9.99 -3.39
CA ALA A 92 -1.41 9.16 -4.39
C ALA A 92 -2.23 8.01 -3.78
N LEU A 93 -1.78 7.42 -2.67
CA LEU A 93 -2.55 6.44 -1.90
C LEU A 93 -3.79 7.10 -1.26
N TRP A 94 -3.62 8.27 -0.63
CA TRP A 94 -4.70 8.96 0.07
C TRP A 94 -5.83 9.41 -0.84
N THR A 95 -5.48 10.09 -1.93
CA THR A 95 -6.42 10.55 -2.96
C THR A 95 -6.87 9.43 -3.89
N ASN A 96 -6.38 8.20 -3.66
CA ASN A 96 -6.73 7.03 -4.45
C ASN A 96 -6.44 7.23 -5.95
N ASN A 97 -5.41 8.02 -6.25
CA ASN A 97 -4.95 8.33 -7.60
C ASN A 97 -4.08 7.17 -8.11
N VAL A 98 -4.73 6.11 -8.59
CA VAL A 98 -4.08 4.91 -9.15
C VAL A 98 -3.08 5.25 -10.26
N PRO A 99 -3.40 6.11 -11.25
CA PRO A 99 -2.46 6.49 -12.30
C PRO A 99 -1.18 7.15 -11.77
N LEU A 100 -1.31 8.10 -10.84
CA LEU A 100 -0.16 8.77 -10.22
C LEU A 100 0.66 7.79 -9.36
N PHE A 101 0.00 6.93 -8.59
CA PHE A 101 0.66 5.92 -7.77
C PHE A 101 1.54 4.98 -8.62
N GLN A 102 0.99 4.44 -9.71
CA GLN A 102 1.75 3.58 -10.63
C GLN A 102 2.91 4.33 -11.29
N LEU A 103 2.69 5.57 -11.70
CA LEU A 103 3.74 6.40 -12.30
C LEU A 103 4.89 6.66 -11.32
N LEU A 104 4.58 7.01 -10.07
CA LEU A 104 5.58 7.25 -9.04
C LEU A 104 6.44 6.00 -8.77
N LEU A 105 5.81 4.82 -8.63
CA LEU A 105 6.56 3.57 -8.47
C LEU A 105 7.46 3.26 -9.68
N ARG A 106 6.98 3.48 -10.91
CA ARG A 106 7.77 3.29 -12.15
C ARG A 106 8.98 4.22 -12.21
N HIS A 107 8.87 5.42 -11.65
CA HIS A 107 9.96 6.39 -11.58
C HIS A 107 10.86 6.24 -10.35
N GLY A 108 10.73 5.16 -9.58
CA GLY A 108 11.63 4.87 -8.44
C GLY A 108 11.23 5.57 -7.14
N SER A 109 9.95 5.85 -6.95
CA SER A 109 9.44 6.25 -5.64
C SER A 109 9.69 5.14 -4.62
N SER A 110 10.20 5.49 -3.44
CA SER A 110 10.45 4.58 -2.33
C SER A 110 9.11 4.07 -1.81
N PRO A 111 8.87 2.75 -1.83
CA PRO A 111 7.67 2.18 -1.23
C PRO A 111 7.75 2.12 0.31
N ASN A 112 8.91 2.49 0.88
CA ASN A 112 9.18 2.48 2.31
C ASN A 112 9.19 3.92 2.80
N VAL A 113 8.09 4.34 3.44
CA VAL A 113 7.94 5.66 4.02
C VAL A 113 7.63 5.49 5.50
N TYR A 114 8.43 6.13 6.35
CA TYR A 114 8.36 6.01 7.80
C TYR A 114 8.06 7.35 8.43
N HIS A 115 7.37 7.33 9.56
CA HIS A 115 7.12 8.52 10.35
C HIS A 115 7.24 8.23 11.83
N LYS A 116 7.78 9.19 12.59
CA LYS A 116 8.06 9.06 14.04
C LYS A 116 6.86 8.68 14.91
N ASN A 117 5.65 9.07 14.51
CA ASN A 117 4.42 8.80 15.27
C ASN A 117 3.67 7.54 14.81
N VAL A 118 4.21 6.81 13.83
CA VAL A 118 3.52 5.72 13.16
C VAL A 118 4.42 4.50 13.18
N THR A 119 3.92 3.39 13.70
CA THR A 119 4.71 2.16 13.77
C THR A 119 4.64 1.43 12.42
N GLY A 120 5.80 1.15 11.84
CA GLY A 120 5.92 0.44 10.57
C GLY A 120 5.76 1.34 9.35
N ASN A 121 5.78 0.71 8.17
CA ASN A 121 5.73 1.41 6.89
C ASN A 121 4.36 2.07 6.66
N VAL A 122 4.34 3.41 6.62
CA VAL A 122 3.15 4.24 6.45
C VAL A 122 2.47 3.97 5.11
N ALA A 123 3.25 3.76 4.04
CA ALA A 123 2.69 3.49 2.72
C ALA A 123 1.90 2.16 2.72
N MET A 124 2.41 1.13 3.40
CA MET A 124 1.71 -0.15 3.54
C MET A 124 0.44 -0.03 4.40
N LEU A 125 0.46 0.77 5.48
CA LEU A 125 -0.74 1.02 6.29
C LEU A 125 -1.82 1.76 5.50
N LEU A 126 -1.46 2.77 4.71
CA LEU A 126 -2.44 3.50 3.88
C LEU A 126 -2.95 2.63 2.73
N ALA A 127 -2.10 1.84 2.09
CA ALA A 127 -2.51 0.87 1.08
C ALA A 127 -3.54 -0.10 1.65
N PHE A 128 -3.30 -0.62 2.86
CA PHE A 128 -4.24 -1.47 3.57
C PHE A 128 -5.58 -0.78 3.83
N GLN A 129 -5.54 0.46 4.31
CA GLN A 129 -6.76 1.22 4.51
C GLN A 129 -7.55 1.37 3.21
N LYS A 130 -6.89 1.69 2.09
CA LYS A 130 -7.54 1.99 0.81
C LYS A 130 -8.07 0.76 0.09
N ASP A 131 -7.29 -0.31 0.08
CA ASP A 131 -7.68 -1.59 -0.51
C ASP A 131 -8.92 -2.15 0.22
N LEU A 132 -8.99 -2.03 1.54
CA LEU A 132 -10.07 -2.63 2.32
C LEU A 132 -11.29 -1.71 2.53
N GLU A 133 -11.13 -0.39 2.45
CA GLU A 133 -12.24 0.58 2.54
C GLU A 133 -13.26 0.37 1.40
N ARG A 134 -12.77 0.09 0.19
CA ARG A 134 -13.62 -0.23 -0.97
C ARG A 134 -14.50 -1.46 -0.74
N ASP A 135 -13.96 -2.49 -0.11
CA ASP A 135 -14.68 -3.74 0.05
C ASP A 135 -15.53 -3.78 1.30
N LEU A 136 -15.16 -3.05 2.36
CA LEU A 136 -16.02 -2.87 3.52
C LEU A 136 -17.34 -2.18 3.11
N THR A 137 -17.26 -1.12 2.30
CA THR A 137 -18.46 -0.44 1.79
C THR A 137 -19.30 -1.38 0.90
N ALA A 138 -18.67 -2.18 0.04
CA ALA A 138 -19.36 -3.19 -0.76
C ALA A 138 -20.02 -4.30 0.11
N MET A 139 -19.36 -4.75 1.18
CA MET A 139 -19.90 -5.74 2.12
C MET A 139 -21.12 -5.22 2.87
N ILE A 140 -21.07 -3.97 3.34
CA ILE A 140 -22.19 -3.30 4.02
C ILE A 140 -23.39 -3.22 3.08
N VAL A 141 -23.18 -2.82 1.82
CA VAL A 141 -24.27 -2.68 0.84
C VAL A 141 -24.86 -4.03 0.44
N ARG A 142 -24.04 -5.06 0.27
CA ARG A 142 -24.49 -6.37 -0.26
C ARG A 142 -24.95 -7.36 0.81
N ASN A 143 -24.83 -7.05 2.10
CA ASN A 143 -25.02 -8.01 3.21
C ASN A 143 -24.23 -9.33 2.98
N SER A 144 -23.13 -9.26 2.24
CA SER A 144 -22.30 -10.42 1.94
C SER A 144 -21.51 -10.79 3.19
N ARG A 145 -21.54 -12.08 3.55
CA ARG A 145 -20.71 -12.64 4.62
C ARG A 145 -19.28 -12.95 4.17
N GLN A 146 -18.99 -12.80 2.87
CA GLN A 146 -17.66 -13.04 2.33
C GLN A 146 -17.03 -11.72 1.90
N PRO A 147 -15.83 -11.40 2.41
CA PRO A 147 -15.10 -10.23 1.95
C PRO A 147 -14.50 -10.48 0.56
N ASN A 148 -14.61 -9.49 -0.31
CA ASN A 148 -14.03 -9.52 -1.66
C ASN A 148 -12.89 -8.50 -1.76
N PHE A 149 -11.87 -8.62 -0.91
CA PHE A 149 -10.79 -7.64 -0.81
C PHE A 149 -9.97 -7.45 -2.10
N GLN A 150 -9.86 -6.21 -2.59
CA GLN A 150 -9.02 -5.80 -3.69
C GLN A 150 -7.67 -5.35 -3.16
N ILE A 151 -6.67 -6.23 -3.14
CA ILE A 151 -5.35 -5.96 -2.55
C ILE A 151 -4.37 -5.26 -3.51
N PHE A 152 -4.88 -4.38 -4.36
CA PHE A 152 -4.13 -3.77 -5.45
C PHE A 152 -2.91 -2.98 -4.94
N TYR A 153 -3.11 -2.03 -4.03
CA TYR A 153 -2.03 -1.19 -3.52
C TYR A 153 -1.04 -2.00 -2.69
N ILE A 154 -1.53 -2.89 -1.83
CA ILE A 154 -0.68 -3.79 -1.03
C ILE A 154 0.23 -4.61 -1.95
N TRP A 155 -0.34 -5.19 -3.02
CA TRP A 155 0.40 -6.03 -3.96
C TRP A 155 1.45 -5.23 -4.73
N GLN A 156 1.09 -4.06 -5.27
CA GLN A 156 2.02 -3.20 -6.00
C GLN A 156 3.19 -2.73 -5.12
N LEU A 157 2.92 -2.35 -3.87
CA LEU A 157 3.96 -2.01 -2.90
C LEU A 157 4.85 -3.20 -2.57
N PHE A 158 4.26 -4.39 -2.35
CA PHE A 158 5.03 -5.62 -2.12
C PHE A 158 5.98 -5.95 -3.29
N LEU A 159 5.52 -5.78 -4.53
CA LEU A 159 6.36 -5.95 -5.73
C LEU A 159 7.41 -4.84 -5.89
N ALA A 160 7.13 -3.63 -5.42
CA ALA A 160 8.10 -2.55 -5.37
C ALA A 160 9.18 -2.75 -4.28
N GLY A 161 9.00 -3.73 -3.38
CA GLY A 161 9.95 -4.03 -2.30
C GLY A 161 9.58 -3.38 -0.97
N ALA A 162 8.29 -3.09 -0.75
CA ALA A 162 7.81 -2.57 0.53
C ALA A 162 8.09 -3.53 1.68
N GLU A 163 8.56 -2.97 2.80
CA GLU A 163 8.82 -3.69 4.04
C GLU A 163 7.51 -3.92 4.80
N SER A 164 6.94 -5.11 4.62
CA SER A 164 5.69 -5.50 5.27
C SER A 164 5.87 -6.08 6.69
N HIS A 165 7.08 -6.55 7.03
CA HIS A 165 7.40 -7.05 8.38
C HIS A 165 7.33 -5.94 9.43
N SER A 166 7.69 -4.71 9.06
CA SER A 166 7.63 -3.51 9.91
C SER A 166 6.24 -3.24 10.49
N LEU A 167 5.18 -3.74 9.84
CA LEU A 167 3.79 -3.64 10.33
C LEU A 167 3.54 -4.45 11.62
N PHE A 168 4.38 -5.46 11.88
CA PHE A 168 4.28 -6.36 13.02
C PHE A 168 5.29 -6.04 14.12
N ASP A 169 6.18 -5.07 13.90
CA ASP A 169 7.13 -4.57 14.90
C ASP A 169 6.40 -3.67 15.89
N LEU A 170 5.61 -4.31 16.75
CA LEU A 170 5.02 -3.68 17.92
C LEU A 170 6.07 -3.62 19.02
N SER A 171 7.06 -2.75 18.87
CA SER A 171 7.66 -2.15 20.06
C SER A 171 6.52 -1.39 20.73
N ASP A 172 6.00 -1.94 21.83
CA ASP A 172 4.97 -1.28 22.63
C ASP A 172 5.32 0.21 22.74
N PRO A 173 4.46 1.16 22.34
CA PRO A 173 4.44 2.42 23.04
C PRO A 173 3.97 2.06 24.45
N ILE A 174 4.91 1.61 25.28
CA ILE A 174 4.77 1.62 26.73
C ILE A 174 4.54 3.08 27.07
N ASN A 175 3.26 3.46 27.11
CA ASN A 175 2.65 4.53 27.89
C ASN A 175 1.26 4.82 27.33
N GLY A 176 0.25 4.32 28.05
CA GLY A 176 -1.02 5.03 28.13
C GLY A 176 -2.23 4.23 27.70
N GLU A 177 -2.80 3.52 28.66
CA GLU A 177 -4.20 3.82 29.00
C GLU A 177 -4.36 5.36 29.05
N ASN A 178 -4.77 5.97 27.93
CA ASN A 178 -5.39 7.30 27.84
C ASN A 178 -5.80 7.57 26.39
N SER A 179 -7.10 7.39 26.13
CA SER A 179 -7.97 8.29 25.36
C SER A 179 -7.32 9.16 24.27
N GLY A 180 -7.58 8.83 23.00
CA GLY A 180 -7.55 9.80 21.91
C GLY A 180 -6.41 9.70 20.90
N SER A 181 -5.58 8.67 20.95
CA SER A 181 -4.59 8.42 19.89
C SER A 181 -5.29 8.04 18.56
N PRO A 182 -4.84 8.59 17.42
CA PRO A 182 -5.53 8.44 16.15
C PRO A 182 -5.46 7.00 15.65
N ALA A 183 -6.56 6.53 15.06
CA ALA A 183 -6.79 5.14 14.67
C ALA A 183 -5.70 4.53 13.76
N ILE A 184 -4.90 5.33 13.05
CA ILE A 184 -4.04 4.85 11.96
C ILE A 184 -2.55 4.76 12.39
N THR A 185 -2.23 4.98 13.67
CA THR A 185 -0.84 4.98 14.18
C THR A 185 -0.14 3.63 14.10
N ASN A 186 -0.91 2.53 14.04
CA ASN A 186 -0.38 1.19 13.86
C ASN A 186 -1.41 0.28 13.16
N LEU A 187 -0.96 -0.89 12.71
CA LEU A 187 -1.80 -1.86 12.00
C LEU A 187 -3.06 -2.25 12.81
N PHE A 188 -2.95 -2.36 14.13
CA PHE A 188 -4.03 -2.85 14.99
C PHE A 188 -5.07 -1.79 15.29
N GLY A 189 -4.65 -0.56 15.58
CA GLY A 189 -5.56 0.59 15.67
C GLY A 189 -6.37 0.72 14.39
N LEU A 190 -5.71 0.58 13.23
CA LEU A 190 -6.34 0.69 11.92
C LEU A 190 -7.37 -0.42 11.75
N MET A 191 -6.98 -1.65 12.06
CA MET A 191 -7.85 -2.82 12.02
C MET A 191 -9.07 -2.71 12.94
N PHE A 192 -8.91 -2.27 14.18
CA PHE A 192 -10.04 -2.10 15.10
C PHE A 192 -11.02 -1.02 14.65
N HIS A 193 -10.50 0.03 14.01
CA HIS A 193 -11.32 1.08 13.43
C HIS A 193 -12.07 0.59 12.18
N MET A 194 -11.41 -0.17 11.31
CA MET A 194 -11.98 -0.63 10.04
C MET A 194 -12.93 -1.81 10.18
N PHE A 195 -12.68 -2.73 11.12
CA PHE A 195 -13.44 -3.97 11.24
C PHE A 195 -14.27 -3.99 12.52
N HIS A 196 -15.58 -3.80 12.38
CA HIS A 196 -16.53 -4.06 13.48
C HIS A 196 -16.68 -5.56 13.78
N ARG A 197 -16.42 -6.45 12.80
CA ARG A 197 -16.49 -7.91 12.96
C ARG A 197 -15.11 -8.56 12.81
N LYS A 198 -14.71 -9.32 13.84
CA LYS A 198 -13.41 -10.01 13.91
C LYS A 198 -13.23 -11.14 12.88
N GLU A 199 -14.33 -11.69 12.35
CA GLU A 199 -14.30 -12.77 11.37
C GLU A 199 -13.66 -12.35 10.04
N ASN A 200 -13.88 -11.09 9.62
CA ASN A 200 -13.31 -10.55 8.38
C ASN A 200 -11.83 -10.18 8.54
N LEU A 201 -11.36 -10.09 9.78
CA LEU A 201 -10.02 -9.64 10.10
C LEU A 201 -8.97 -10.73 9.92
N VAL A 202 -9.34 -11.98 10.21
CA VAL A 202 -8.45 -13.14 10.15
C VAL A 202 -7.95 -13.41 8.72
N PRO A 203 -8.82 -13.42 7.68
CA PRO A 203 -8.41 -13.52 6.28
C PRO A 203 -7.35 -12.49 5.86
N VAL A 204 -7.55 -11.26 6.29
CA VAL A 204 -6.70 -10.11 5.96
C VAL A 204 -5.35 -10.19 6.67
N LEU A 205 -5.36 -10.53 7.95
CA LEU A 205 -4.14 -10.79 8.72
C LEU A 205 -3.36 -11.96 8.13
N ALA A 206 -4.03 -13.05 7.79
CA ALA A 206 -3.41 -14.22 7.17
C ALA A 206 -2.69 -13.85 5.86
N LEU A 207 -3.33 -13.04 5.02
CA LEU A 207 -2.74 -12.50 3.80
C LEU A 207 -1.48 -11.65 4.11
N LEU A 208 -1.61 -10.64 5.00
CA LEU A 208 -0.50 -9.76 5.37
C LEU A 208 0.68 -10.54 5.96
N MET A 209 0.41 -11.53 6.80
CA MET A 209 1.43 -12.41 7.37
C MET A 209 2.09 -13.24 6.26
N CYS A 210 1.32 -13.72 5.29
CA CYS A 210 1.83 -14.50 4.15
C CYS A 210 2.76 -13.70 3.22
N ILE A 211 2.55 -12.40 3.07
CA ILE A 211 3.46 -11.53 2.29
C ILE A 211 4.64 -11.00 3.11
N SER A 212 4.67 -11.24 4.42
CA SER A 212 5.67 -10.72 5.35
C SER A 212 6.63 -11.79 5.88
N ASP A 213 7.87 -11.41 6.15
CA ASP A 213 8.80 -12.25 6.93
C ASP A 213 8.56 -12.04 8.41
N HIS A 214 8.79 -13.09 9.22
CA HIS A 214 8.76 -13.00 10.69
C HIS A 214 7.49 -12.40 11.28
N ALA A 215 6.38 -12.44 10.54
CA ALA A 215 5.14 -11.88 11.00
C ALA A 215 4.65 -12.63 12.24
N SER A 216 4.57 -11.92 13.35
CA SER A 216 4.10 -12.44 14.62
C SER A 216 3.10 -11.49 15.25
N LEU A 217 2.09 -12.07 15.89
CA LEU A 217 1.06 -11.31 16.59
C LEU A 217 1.29 -11.42 18.09
N PRO A 218 1.30 -10.31 18.84
CA PRO A 218 1.42 -10.35 20.29
C PRO A 218 0.29 -11.13 20.95
N ARG A 219 0.57 -11.66 22.15
CA ARG A 219 -0.38 -12.48 22.92
C ARG A 219 -1.68 -11.74 23.25
N HIS A 220 -1.59 -10.44 23.57
CA HIS A 220 -2.77 -9.62 23.90
C HIS A 220 -3.71 -9.46 22.70
N ILE A 221 -3.19 -9.47 21.48
CA ILE A 221 -3.98 -9.38 20.24
C ILE A 221 -4.58 -10.74 19.91
N LEU A 222 -3.78 -11.81 20.01
CA LEU A 222 -4.25 -13.18 19.82
C LEU A 222 -5.37 -13.55 20.81
N ALA A 223 -5.35 -12.99 22.02
CA ALA A 223 -6.40 -13.18 23.03
C ALA A 223 -7.78 -12.70 22.57
N GLN A 224 -7.83 -11.75 21.62
CA GLN A 224 -9.08 -11.17 21.15
C GLN A 224 -9.82 -12.03 20.12
N PHE A 225 -9.15 -13.03 19.54
CA PHE A 225 -9.71 -13.95 18.56
C PHE A 225 -10.17 -15.25 19.19
N GLU A 226 -11.14 -15.90 18.54
CA GLU A 226 -11.62 -17.23 18.88
C GLU A 226 -10.48 -18.28 18.83
N PRO A 227 -10.55 -19.36 19.61
CA PRO A 227 -9.47 -20.34 19.70
C PRO A 227 -9.19 -21.06 18.37
N SER A 228 -10.19 -21.21 17.49
CA SER A 228 -10.01 -21.75 16.14
C SER A 228 -9.20 -20.80 15.26
N GLN A 229 -9.56 -19.52 15.23
CA GLN A 229 -8.88 -18.46 14.48
C GLN A 229 -7.44 -18.24 14.97
N ARG A 230 -7.24 -18.27 16.29
CA ARG A 230 -5.91 -18.14 16.92
C ARG A 230 -4.96 -19.23 16.44
N LYS A 231 -5.42 -20.48 16.35
CA LYS A 231 -4.61 -21.60 15.85
C LYS A 231 -4.19 -21.39 14.39
N VAL A 232 -5.08 -20.87 13.54
CA VAL A 232 -4.76 -20.56 12.14
C VAL A 232 -3.65 -19.51 12.06
N LEU A 233 -3.81 -18.38 12.75
CA LEU A 233 -2.83 -17.29 12.75
C LEU A 233 -1.47 -17.72 13.35
N GLN A 234 -1.47 -18.51 14.41
CA GLN A 234 -0.25 -19.07 14.99
C GLN A 234 0.45 -20.03 14.04
N ASN A 235 -0.29 -20.89 13.34
CA ASN A 235 0.29 -21.79 12.35
C ASN A 235 0.96 -21.02 11.20
N ILE A 236 0.29 -19.97 10.69
CA ILE A 236 0.87 -19.08 9.68
C ILE A 236 2.13 -18.40 10.24
N SER A 237 2.08 -17.88 11.48
CA SER A 237 3.25 -17.25 12.12
C SER A 237 4.45 -18.18 12.24
N ILE A 238 4.25 -19.47 12.51
CA ILE A 238 5.35 -20.44 12.52
C ILE A 238 5.95 -20.59 11.12
N LYS A 239 5.08 -20.66 10.09
CA LYS A 239 5.49 -20.83 8.69
C LYS A 239 6.24 -19.62 8.14
N THR A 240 5.91 -18.40 8.55
CA THR A 240 6.60 -17.18 8.08
C THR A 240 8.08 -17.12 8.49
N ASN A 241 8.48 -17.92 9.47
CA ASN A 241 9.88 -18.06 9.91
C ASN A 241 10.68 -19.11 9.11
N LEU A 242 10.03 -19.91 8.28
CA LEU A 242 10.67 -21.00 7.55
C LEU A 242 11.45 -20.48 6.34
N LEU A 243 12.53 -21.18 6.00
CA LEU A 243 13.29 -20.91 4.78
C LEU A 243 12.43 -21.05 3.51
N SER A 244 11.52 -22.02 3.49
CA SER A 244 10.58 -22.23 2.38
C SER A 244 9.74 -20.98 2.11
N HIS A 245 9.28 -20.30 3.15
CA HIS A 245 8.48 -19.08 3.04
C HIS A 245 9.27 -17.92 2.47
N ARG A 246 10.50 -17.73 2.96
CA ARG A 246 11.43 -16.75 2.39
C ARG A 246 11.72 -17.04 0.92
N CYS A 247 11.96 -18.30 0.55
CA CYS A 247 12.13 -18.71 -0.85
C CYS A 247 10.90 -18.38 -1.69
N ARG A 248 9.68 -18.70 -1.21
CA ARG A 248 8.43 -18.34 -1.89
C ARG A 248 8.36 -16.84 -2.12
N ARG A 249 8.60 -16.01 -1.10
CA ARG A 249 8.54 -14.54 -1.24
C ARG A 249 9.51 -14.04 -2.30
N VAL A 250 10.74 -14.53 -2.33
CA VAL A 250 11.73 -14.16 -3.35
C VAL A 250 11.26 -14.55 -4.76
N VAL A 251 10.72 -15.77 -4.92
CA VAL A 251 10.21 -16.27 -6.20
C VAL A 251 9.01 -15.44 -6.68
N VAL A 252 8.02 -15.25 -5.80
CA VAL A 252 6.81 -14.47 -6.08
C VAL A 252 7.15 -13.02 -6.39
N HIS A 253 8.03 -12.38 -5.61
CA HIS A 253 8.48 -11.01 -5.84
C HIS A 253 9.18 -10.88 -7.19
N LYS A 254 10.09 -11.79 -7.53
CA LYS A 254 10.81 -11.76 -8.82
C LYS A 254 9.88 -11.94 -10.01
N LEU A 255 9.01 -12.95 -9.95
CA LEU A 255 8.05 -13.23 -11.04
C LEU A 255 6.99 -12.14 -11.16
N GLY A 256 6.54 -11.58 -10.03
CA GLY A 256 5.59 -10.48 -10.01
C GLY A 256 6.17 -9.19 -10.59
N LYS A 257 7.44 -8.87 -10.29
CA LYS A 257 8.14 -7.72 -10.88
C LYS A 257 8.27 -7.84 -12.41
N GLU A 258 8.41 -9.06 -12.91
CA GLU A 258 8.43 -9.35 -14.35
C GLU A 258 7.01 -9.40 -14.98
N ASN A 259 5.94 -9.21 -14.21
CA ASN A 259 4.55 -9.45 -14.61
C ASN A 259 4.30 -10.87 -15.16
N ARG A 260 5.07 -11.85 -14.69
CA ARG A 260 5.01 -13.26 -15.11
C ARG A 260 4.45 -14.18 -14.03
N TYR A 261 3.98 -13.62 -12.92
CA TYR A 261 3.35 -14.39 -11.88
C TYR A 261 1.90 -14.71 -12.31
N CYS A 262 1.68 -15.88 -12.90
CA CYS A 262 0.34 -16.34 -13.30
C CYS A 262 0.26 -17.87 -13.23
N ARG A 263 -0.96 -18.44 -13.16
CA ARG A 263 -1.18 -19.90 -13.03
C ARG A 263 -0.42 -20.68 -14.12
N SER A 264 -0.58 -20.25 -15.37
CA SER A 264 0.09 -20.87 -16.51
C SER A 264 1.61 -20.80 -16.39
N ALA A 265 2.20 -19.63 -16.11
CA ALA A 265 3.65 -19.52 -15.95
C ALA A 265 4.19 -20.35 -14.78
N MET A 266 3.40 -20.51 -13.71
CA MET A 266 3.80 -21.33 -12.57
C MET A 266 3.84 -22.80 -12.95
N GLU A 267 2.87 -23.31 -13.71
CA GLU A 267 2.84 -24.70 -14.20
C GLU A 267 4.03 -25.06 -15.08
N HIS A 268 4.64 -24.08 -15.77
CA HIS A 268 5.82 -24.29 -16.62
C HIS A 268 7.15 -24.34 -15.84
N LEU A 269 7.15 -24.02 -14.54
CA LEU A 269 8.35 -24.14 -13.71
C LEU A 269 8.69 -25.63 -13.52
N LYS A 270 9.96 -26.00 -13.70
CA LYS A 270 10.43 -27.38 -13.49
C LYS A 270 10.61 -27.67 -12.00
N ILE A 271 9.53 -27.64 -11.22
CA ILE A 271 9.50 -27.90 -9.77
C ILE A 271 8.44 -28.96 -9.44
N PRO A 272 8.49 -29.61 -8.25
CA PRO A 272 7.44 -30.54 -7.83
C PRO A 272 6.08 -29.87 -7.62
N HIS A 273 4.98 -30.60 -7.89
CA HIS A 273 3.57 -30.16 -7.71
C HIS A 273 3.30 -29.52 -6.34
N VAL A 274 3.83 -30.10 -5.27
CA VAL A 274 3.68 -29.55 -3.90
C VAL A 274 4.22 -28.12 -3.79
N LEU A 275 5.30 -27.79 -4.51
CA LEU A 275 5.86 -26.44 -4.51
C LEU A 275 5.05 -25.49 -5.39
N HIS A 276 4.44 -25.97 -6.47
CA HIS A 276 3.50 -25.16 -7.26
C HIS A 276 2.35 -24.67 -6.39
N ASP A 277 1.70 -25.57 -5.64
CA ASP A 277 0.59 -25.21 -4.75
C ASP A 277 1.03 -24.24 -3.65
N TYR A 278 2.21 -24.45 -3.09
CA TYR A 278 2.78 -23.60 -2.06
C TYR A 278 3.07 -22.17 -2.55
N LEU A 279 3.63 -22.03 -3.76
CA LEU A 279 3.81 -20.72 -4.39
C LEU A 279 2.45 -20.01 -4.53
N MET A 280 1.41 -20.75 -4.88
CA MET A 280 0.05 -20.26 -5.10
C MET A 280 -0.78 -20.05 -3.82
N PHE A 281 -0.12 -19.89 -2.67
CA PHE A 281 -0.76 -19.60 -1.38
C PHE A 281 -1.85 -20.61 -0.97
N SER A 282 -1.67 -21.90 -1.26
CA SER A 282 -2.62 -22.99 -0.90
C SER A 282 -2.94 -23.11 0.60
N GLU A 283 -2.20 -22.40 1.44
CA GLU A 283 -2.40 -22.36 2.89
C GLU A 283 -3.52 -21.40 3.32
N LEU A 284 -3.93 -20.50 2.43
CA LEU A 284 -5.04 -19.59 2.64
C LEU A 284 -6.34 -20.28 2.23
N GLU A 285 -7.45 -19.86 2.83
CA GLU A 285 -8.77 -20.37 2.43
C GLU A 285 -9.04 -20.07 0.94
N PRO A 286 -9.75 -20.96 0.21
CA PRO A 286 -10.03 -20.81 -1.21
C PRO A 286 -10.48 -19.41 -1.67
N PRO A 287 -11.37 -18.68 -0.95
CA PRO A 287 -11.74 -17.33 -1.36
C PRO A 287 -10.54 -16.37 -1.38
N LEU A 288 -9.68 -16.39 -0.35
CA LEU A 288 -8.48 -15.55 -0.29
C LEU A 288 -7.45 -15.95 -1.35
N GLN A 289 -7.29 -17.25 -1.57
CA GLN A 289 -6.40 -17.78 -2.59
C GLN A 289 -6.85 -17.31 -3.98
N GLU A 290 -8.14 -17.43 -4.30
CA GLU A 290 -8.69 -16.92 -5.55
C GLU A 290 -8.54 -15.40 -5.68
N MET A 291 -8.64 -14.63 -4.61
CA MET A 291 -8.48 -13.18 -4.64
C MET A 291 -7.05 -12.76 -4.98
N ILE A 292 -6.06 -13.36 -4.32
CA ILE A 292 -4.64 -13.18 -4.62
C ILE A 292 -4.41 -13.52 -6.10
N LEU A 293 -4.93 -14.66 -6.56
CA LEU A 293 -4.73 -15.13 -7.92
C LEU A 293 -5.43 -14.27 -8.96
N LYS A 294 -6.65 -13.77 -8.70
CA LYS A 294 -7.38 -12.86 -9.60
C LYS A 294 -6.62 -11.57 -9.85
N PHE A 295 -6.07 -10.95 -8.80
CA PHE A 295 -5.30 -9.71 -8.95
C PHE A 295 -3.95 -9.92 -9.63
N ILE A 296 -3.37 -11.09 -9.44
CA ILE A 296 -2.08 -11.47 -9.98
C ILE A 296 -2.13 -11.79 -11.47
N THR A 297 -3.22 -12.42 -11.93
CA THR A 297 -3.37 -12.84 -13.32
C THR A 297 -3.81 -11.71 -14.25
N VAL A 298 -4.28 -10.57 -13.74
CA VAL A 298 -4.63 -9.41 -14.56
C VAL A 298 -3.35 -8.65 -14.90
N SER A 299 -2.61 -9.12 -15.91
CA SER A 299 -1.87 -8.31 -16.90
C SER A 299 -1.00 -9.19 -17.81
N SER A 300 -1.59 -9.67 -18.91
CA SER A 300 -0.86 -9.80 -20.18
C SER A 300 -1.79 -9.56 -21.38
N ASP A 301 -3.05 -10.03 -21.33
CA ASP A 301 -3.88 -10.09 -22.55
C ASP A 301 -5.19 -9.29 -22.55
N ASP A 302 -5.69 -8.77 -21.41
CA ASP A 302 -6.99 -8.05 -21.39
C ASP A 302 -6.88 -6.51 -21.59
N GLN A 303 -5.78 -6.02 -22.19
CA GLN A 303 -5.67 -4.62 -22.66
C GLN A 303 -5.86 -4.47 -24.18
N VAL A 304 -6.27 -5.55 -24.87
CA VAL A 304 -6.66 -5.49 -26.28
C VAL A 304 -8.08 -6.04 -26.40
N HIS A 305 -9.08 -5.20 -26.13
CA HIS A 305 -10.36 -5.17 -26.85
C HIS A 305 -11.12 -3.88 -26.54
#